data_AF-A0A915N853-F1
#
_entry.id   AF-A0A915N853-F1
#
_cell.length_a   1.000
_cell.length_b   1.000
_cell.length_c   1.000
_cell.angle_alpha   90.00
_cell.angle_beta   90.00
_cell.angle_gamma   90.00
#
_symmetry.space_group_name_H-M   'P 1'
#
loop_
_entity.id
_entity.type
_entity.pdbx_description
1 polymer ?
#
loop_
_entity_poly.entity_id
_entity_poly.type
_entity_poly.pdbx_seq_one_letter_code
_entity_poly.pdbx_strand_id
1 'polypeptide(L)'
;MEFDTFVRHKLPVVGIIGNDACWTQIAREQVPHFKSAVACDLDYTHYEEAAKALGTQSLFLDSDMDVKQVREALAQVMARSRAEKQSLVVNVLIGKTNFREGSISV
;
A
#
# COMPACT_ATOMS: atom_id res chain seq x y z
N MET A 1 1.89 12.02 -11.14
CA MET A 1 1.47 11.39 -9.87
C MET A 1 0.13 11.98 -9.48
N GLU A 2 -0.91 11.16 -9.32
CA GLU A 2 -2.31 11.64 -9.15
C GLU A 2 -2.60 12.29 -7.78
N PHE A 3 -1.81 12.01 -6.75
CA PHE A 3 -2.00 12.62 -5.44
C PHE A 3 -1.79 14.15 -5.44
N ASP A 4 -0.94 14.69 -6.32
CA ASP A 4 -0.86 16.15 -6.56
C ASP A 4 -2.24 16.71 -6.96
N THR A 5 -2.88 16.06 -7.94
CA THR A 5 -4.21 16.44 -8.42
C THR A 5 -5.24 16.37 -7.28
N PHE A 6 -5.23 15.30 -6.49
CA PHE A 6 -6.18 15.14 -5.38
C PHE A 6 -6.01 16.23 -4.33
N VAL A 7 -4.78 16.57 -3.97
CA VAL A 7 -4.47 17.66 -3.03
C VAL A 7 -4.90 19.01 -3.60
N ARG A 8 -4.50 19.32 -4.84
CA ARG A 8 -4.82 20.59 -5.52
C ARG A 8 -6.33 20.84 -5.67
N HIS A 9 -7.11 19.78 -5.89
CA HIS A 9 -8.57 19.84 -6.00
C HIS A 9 -9.31 19.52 -4.69
N LYS A 10 -8.61 19.32 -3.57
CA LYS A 10 -9.19 19.01 -2.26
C LYS A 10 -10.10 17.78 -2.28
N LEU A 11 -9.68 16.75 -3.01
CA LEU A 11 -10.40 15.48 -3.11
C LEU A 11 -9.98 14.56 -1.95
N PRO A 12 -10.91 14.13 -1.07
CA PRO A 12 -10.59 13.31 0.11
C PRO A 12 -10.39 11.83 -0.27
N VAL A 13 -9.31 11.55 -0.99
CA VAL A 13 -8.90 10.21 -1.40
C VAL A 13 -7.94 9.62 -0.37
N VAL A 14 -8.23 8.42 0.12
CA VAL A 14 -7.31 7.63 0.95
C VAL A 14 -6.74 6.51 0.10
N GLY A 15 -5.43 6.56 -0.16
CA GLY A 15 -4.70 5.46 -0.79
C GLY A 15 -4.15 4.50 0.26
N ILE A 16 -4.42 3.21 0.12
CA ILE A 16 -3.82 2.16 0.96
C ILE A 16 -2.92 1.33 0.06
N ILE A 17 -1.64 1.26 0.42
CA ILE A 17 -0.62 0.52 -0.32
C ILE A 17 -0.22 -0.69 0.52
N GLY A 18 -0.55 -1.88 0.04
CA GLY A 18 0.01 -3.12 0.59
C GLY A 18 1.39 -3.32 0.00
N ASN A 19 2.42 -3.14 0.83
CA ASN A 19 3.82 -3.17 0.42
C ASN A 19 4.49 -4.45 0.93
N ASP A 20 4.60 -5.44 0.04
CA ASP A 20 5.37 -6.66 0.22
C ASP A 20 6.71 -6.64 -0.53
N ALA A 21 7.08 -5.48 -1.11
CA ALA A 21 8.26 -5.30 -1.95
C ALA A 21 8.38 -6.34 -3.08
N CYS A 22 7.26 -6.72 -3.70
CA CYS A 22 7.28 -7.70 -4.76
C CYS A 22 6.12 -7.50 -5.75
N TRP A 23 6.34 -7.87 -7.01
CA TRP A 23 5.27 -8.14 -7.96
C TRP A 23 4.69 -9.53 -7.67
N THR A 24 4.11 -9.68 -6.47
CA THR A 24 3.73 -10.99 -5.91
C THR A 24 2.75 -11.75 -6.80
N GLN A 25 1.84 -11.07 -7.49
CA GLN A 25 0.91 -11.73 -8.41
C GLN A 25 1.64 -12.46 -9.54
N ILE A 26 2.70 -11.87 -10.10
CA ILE A 26 3.52 -12.48 -11.15
C ILE A 26 4.45 -13.54 -10.54
N ALA A 27 5.11 -13.21 -9.43
CA ALA A 27 6.04 -14.12 -8.75
C ALA A 27 5.37 -15.46 -8.36
N ARG A 28 4.09 -15.42 -7.97
CA ARG A 28 3.31 -16.61 -7.59
C ARG A 28 3.19 -17.64 -8.70
N GLU A 29 3.09 -17.22 -9.96
CA GLU A 29 3.07 -18.13 -11.10
C GLU A 29 4.50 -18.38 -11.61
N GLN A 30 5.33 -17.34 -11.67
CA GLN A 30 6.68 -17.44 -12.25
C GLN A 30 7.60 -18.40 -11.46
N VAL A 31 7.58 -18.34 -10.13
CA VAL A 31 8.50 -19.12 -9.28
C VAL A 31 8.23 -20.62 -9.38
N PRO A 32 6.98 -21.13 -9.28
CA PRO A 32 6.71 -22.55 -9.47
C PRO A 32 7.11 -23.08 -10.85
N HIS A 33 6.84 -22.32 -11.92
CA HIS A 33 7.05 -22.74 -13.32
C HIS A 33 8.52 -22.65 -13.74
N PHE A 34 9.18 -21.52 -13.45
CA PHE A 34 10.52 -21.22 -13.95
C PHE A 34 11.61 -21.30 -12.89
N LYS A 35 11.25 -21.56 -11.63
CA LYS A 35 12.19 -21.59 -10.49
C LYS A 35 12.96 -20.27 -10.32
N SER A 36 12.37 -19.16 -10.74
CA SER A 36 13.00 -17.84 -10.73
C SER A 36 11.98 -16.73 -10.44
N ALA A 37 12.38 -15.76 -9.61
CA ALA A 37 11.63 -14.54 -9.32
C ALA A 37 12.18 -13.32 -10.08
N VAL A 38 12.93 -13.54 -11.17
CA VAL A 38 13.52 -12.47 -11.98
C VAL A 38 12.49 -11.38 -12.30
N ALA A 39 12.89 -10.12 -12.13
CA ALA A 39 12.07 -8.93 -12.34
C ALA A 39 10.80 -8.81 -11.48
N CYS A 40 10.66 -9.61 -10.41
CA CYS A 40 9.54 -9.51 -9.47
C CYS A 40 9.92 -8.89 -8.12
N ASP A 41 11.17 -9.06 -7.67
CA ASP A 41 11.62 -8.49 -6.40
C ASP A 41 11.81 -6.97 -6.52
N LEU A 42 11.35 -6.24 -5.51
CA LEU A 42 11.49 -4.79 -5.37
C LEU A 42 12.14 -4.46 -4.02
N ASP A 43 12.45 -3.17 -3.82
CA ASP A 43 12.84 -2.65 -2.51
C ASP A 43 11.60 -2.21 -1.71
N TYR A 44 11.68 -2.33 -0.38
CA TYR A 44 10.71 -1.74 0.54
C TYR A 44 10.76 -0.21 0.46
N THR A 45 9.97 0.33 -0.46
CA THR A 45 9.94 1.77 -0.74
C THR A 45 8.98 2.47 0.22
N HIS A 46 9.42 3.61 0.77
CA HIS A 46 8.60 4.52 1.58
C HIS A 46 7.65 5.36 0.72
N TYR A 47 6.63 4.72 0.14
CA TYR A 47 5.66 5.36 -0.74
C TYR A 47 4.87 6.49 -0.06
N GLU A 48 4.68 6.38 1.25
CA GLU A 48 4.03 7.41 2.07
C GLU A 48 4.85 8.71 2.13
N GLU A 49 6.18 8.63 2.11
CA GLU A 49 7.03 9.82 2.06
C GLU A 49 7.03 10.44 0.65
N ALA A 50 6.99 9.63 -0.40
CA ALA A 50 6.81 10.11 -1.77
C ALA A 50 5.47 10.86 -1.94
N ALA A 51 4.38 10.32 -1.38
CA ALA A 51 3.07 10.96 -1.40
C ALA A 51 3.03 12.24 -0.54
N LYS A 52 3.68 12.23 0.61
CA LYS A 52 3.83 13.40 1.49
C LYS A 52 4.53 14.55 0.79
N ALA A 53 5.53 14.29 -0.05
CA ALA A 53 6.17 15.30 -0.88
C ALA A 53 5.21 15.96 -1.90
N LEU A 54 4.08 15.31 -2.21
CA LEU A 54 2.99 15.86 -3.04
C LEU A 54 1.90 16.56 -2.23
N GLY A 55 2.09 16.71 -0.92
CA GLY A 55 1.18 17.42 -0.03
C GLY A 55 0.07 16.56 0.60
N THR A 56 0.12 15.23 0.48
CA THR A 56 -0.77 14.37 1.26
C THR A 56 -0.33 14.32 2.72
N GLN A 57 -1.25 14.03 3.63
CA GLN A 57 -0.80 13.45 4.90
C GLN A 57 -0.46 11.98 4.67
N SER A 58 0.38 11.42 5.53
CA SER A 58 0.92 10.07 5.35
C SER A 58 0.92 9.28 6.65
N LEU A 59 0.83 7.96 6.52
CA LEU A 59 0.95 7.01 7.60
C LEU A 59 1.73 5.79 7.12
N PHE A 60 2.64 5.30 7.94
CA PHE A 60 3.37 4.06 7.73
C PHE A 60 2.95 3.07 8.82
N LEU A 61 2.56 1.86 8.41
CA LEU A 61 2.19 0.76 9.30
C LEU A 61 3.18 -0.38 9.07
N ASP A 62 3.98 -0.70 10.08
CA ASP A 62 4.99 -1.76 10.03
C ASP A 62 4.54 -3.05 10.73
N SER A 63 5.46 -4.00 10.84
CA SER A 63 5.22 -5.31 11.43
C SER A 63 5.08 -5.32 12.96
N ASP A 64 5.40 -4.23 13.65
CA ASP A 64 5.33 -4.16 15.11
C ASP A 64 3.90 -3.84 15.61
N MET A 65 2.99 -3.52 14.68
CA MET A 65 1.60 -3.20 14.97
C MET A 65 0.70 -4.43 14.90
N ASP A 66 -0.16 -4.60 15.91
CA ASP A 66 -1.19 -5.63 15.90
C ASP A 66 -2.41 -5.24 15.02
N VAL A 67 -3.28 -6.22 14.77
CA VAL A 67 -4.48 -6.04 13.93
C VAL A 67 -5.42 -4.97 14.48
N LYS A 68 -5.51 -4.81 15.81
CA LYS A 68 -6.38 -3.82 16.43
C LYS A 68 -5.81 -2.42 16.19
N GLN A 69 -4.51 -2.23 16.39
CA GLN A 69 -3.81 -0.97 16.13
C GLN A 69 -3.93 -0.57 14.66
N VAL A 70 -3.71 -1.50 13.73
CA VAL A 70 -3.90 -1.26 12.29
C VAL A 70 -5.33 -0.84 11.98
N ARG A 71 -6.33 -1.53 12.53
CA ARG A 71 -7.76 -1.20 12.32
C ARG A 71 -8.10 0.20 12.83
N GLU A 72 -7.61 0.55 14.02
CA GLU A 72 -7.81 1.87 14.62
C GLU A 72 -7.15 2.97 13.78
N ALA A 73 -5.92 2.74 13.33
CA ALA A 73 -5.20 3.69 12.50
C ALA A 73 -5.90 3.95 11.15
N LEU A 74 -6.38 2.89 10.48
CA LEU A 74 -7.17 3.02 9.25
C LEU A 74 -8.49 3.76 9.48
N ALA A 75 -9.20 3.47 10.59
CA ALA A 75 -10.42 4.18 10.96
C ALA A 75 -10.17 5.69 11.16
N GLN A 76 -9.09 6.05 11.85
CA GLN A 76 -8.70 7.44 12.08
C GLN A 76 -8.34 8.16 10.77
N VAL A 77 -7.57 7.52 9.88
CA VAL A 77 -7.21 8.08 8.57
C VAL A 77 -8.46 8.37 7.72
N MET A 78 -9.40 7.42 7.65
CA MET A 78 -10.64 7.61 6.90
C MET A 78 -11.50 8.74 7.48
N ALA A 79 -11.62 8.82 8.81
CA ALA A 79 -12.35 9.89 9.47
C ALA A 79 -11.71 11.27 9.21
N ARG A 80 -10.38 11.34 9.31
CA ARG A 80 -9.60 12.57 9.10
C ARG A 80 -9.69 13.06 7.66
N SER A 81 -9.50 12.16 6.69
CA SER A 81 -9.61 12.50 5.26
C SER A 81 -10.95 13.18 4.95
N ARG A 82 -12.04 12.61 5.47
CA ARG A 82 -13.40 13.14 5.29
C ARG A 82 -13.59 14.49 5.99
N ALA A 83 -13.14 14.63 7.24
CA ALA A 83 -13.33 15.83 8.03
C ALA A 83 -12.53 17.02 7.48
N GLU A 84 -11.29 16.78 7.09
CA GLU A 84 -10.34 17.82 6.67
C GLU A 84 -10.36 18.09 5.15
N LYS A 85 -11.06 17.25 4.36
CA LYS A 85 -11.04 17.26 2.89
C LYS A 85 -9.62 17.14 2.31
N GLN A 86 -8.80 16.32 2.95
CA GLN A 86 -7.42 16.08 2.56
C GLN A 86 -7.23 14.65 2.08
N SER A 87 -6.34 14.47 1.11
CA SER A 87 -5.92 13.15 0.67
C SER A 87 -4.87 12.59 1.63
N LEU A 88 -4.93 11.28 1.88
CA LEU A 88 -3.98 10.56 2.73
C LEU A 88 -3.44 9.32 2.02
N VAL A 89 -2.20 8.97 2.33
CA VAL A 89 -1.60 7.70 1.92
C VAL A 89 -1.19 6.89 3.14
N VAL A 90 -1.59 5.63 3.16
CA VAL A 90 -1.19 4.65 4.16
C VAL A 90 -0.33 3.58 3.46
N ASN A 91 0.95 3.52 3.79
CA ASN A 91 1.85 2.46 3.35
C ASN A 91 1.88 1.38 4.45
N VAL A 92 1.46 0.16 4.11
CA VAL A 92 1.31 -0.96 5.04
C VAL A 92 2.28 -2.04 4.64
N LEU A 93 3.27 -2.33 5.49
CA LEU A 93 4.09 -3.51 5.30
C LEU A 93 3.23 -4.76 5.45
N ILE A 94 3.22 -5.60 4.42
CA ILE A 94 2.47 -6.86 4.43
C ILE A 94 3.42 -8.03 4.15
N GLY A 95 3.15 -9.15 4.82
CA GLY A 95 3.89 -10.38 4.64
C GLY A 95 3.42 -11.18 3.43
N LYS A 96 4.22 -12.19 3.05
CA LYS A 96 3.82 -13.20 2.06
C LYS A 96 2.69 -14.07 2.62
N THR A 97 1.74 -14.42 1.75
CA THR A 97 0.60 -15.27 2.10
C THR A 97 0.26 -16.22 0.96
N ASN A 98 -0.27 -17.40 1.31
CA ASN A 98 -0.76 -18.40 0.35
C ASN A 98 -2.18 -18.09 -0.15
N PHE A 99 -2.75 -16.95 0.24
CA PHE A 99 -4.08 -16.54 -0.23
C PHE A 99 -4.06 -16.37 -1.76
N ARG A 100 -4.90 -17.15 -2.46
CA ARG A 100 -4.97 -17.28 -3.93
C ARG A 100 -3.86 -18.12 -4.60
N GLU A 101 -3.16 -18.97 -3.86
CA GLU A 101 -2.30 -19.99 -4.45
C GLU A 101 -3.12 -20.92 -5.37
N GLY A 102 -2.66 -21.14 -6.60
CA GLY A 102 -3.36 -21.95 -7.61
C GLY A 102 -4.49 -21.24 -8.38
N SER A 103 -4.79 -19.96 -8.11
CA SER A 103 -5.73 -19.20 -8.94
C SER A 103 -5.02 -18.65 -10.18
N ILE A 104 -5.62 -18.80 -11.37
CA ILE A 104 -5.14 -18.17 -12.60
C ILE A 104 -5.42 -16.67 -12.50
N SER A 105 -4.36 -15.85 -12.57
CA SER A 105 -4.49 -14.40 -12.65
C SER A 105 -4.66 -14.00 -14.11
N VAL A 106 -5.92 -13.84 -14.55
CA VAL A 106 -6.27 -13.20 -15.84
C VAL A 106 -6.37 -11.69 -15.73
#